data_AF-A0A7S7MRQ0-F1
#
_entry.id   AF-A0A7S7MRQ0-F1
#
_cell.length_a   1.000
_cell.length_b   1.000
_cell.length_c   1.000
_cell.angle_alpha   90.00
_cell.angle_beta   90.00
_cell.angle_gamma   90.00
#
_symmetry.space_group_name_H-M   'P 1'
#
loop_
_entity.id
_entity.type
_entity.pdbx_description
1 polymer ?
#
loop_
_entity_poly.entity_id
_entity_poly.type
_entity_poly.pdbx_seq_one_letter_code
_entity_poly.pdbx_strand_id
1 'polypeptide(L)'
;MNGEYIFFPDAAKRQNTDNEFNWTVNGSPVVITAEQTVFGHLTHEKLWLFMGSVGHTSQRNLFAFQFFIPYIDENPIDTIYELGSLFKYHHSIAGPAGQPGIRVVSAVRAELAIKLNPAEGTASGTFNATFSGEYSALHPQGSFTLIKDR
;
A
#
# COMPACT_ATOMS: atom_id res chain seq x y z
N MET A 1 14.22 3.00 19.73
CA MET A 1 13.95 3.02 18.28
C MET A 1 12.71 2.19 18.07
N ASN A 2 11.59 2.81 17.72
CA ASN A 2 10.43 2.06 17.23
C ASN A 2 10.76 1.64 15.80
N GLY A 3 10.66 0.35 15.48
CA GLY A 3 10.96 -0.14 14.13
C GLY A 3 9.94 0.36 13.12
N GLU A 4 10.37 0.68 11.90
CA GLU A 4 9.46 0.84 10.77
C GLU A 4 9.31 -0.51 10.07
N TYR A 5 8.06 -0.94 9.84
CA TYR A 5 7.77 -2.20 9.16
C TYR A 5 7.69 -2.00 7.65
N ILE A 6 8.43 -2.83 6.91
CA ILE A 6 8.41 -2.86 5.46
C ILE A 6 8.02 -4.27 5.04
N PHE A 7 6.90 -4.38 4.32
CA PHE A 7 6.45 -5.63 3.74
C PHE A 7 6.61 -5.55 2.22
N PHE A 8 6.91 -6.69 1.62
CA PHE A 8 6.92 -6.84 0.17
C PHE A 8 6.00 -7.98 -0.19
N PRO A 9 5.27 -7.88 -1.32
CA PRO A 9 4.48 -8.99 -1.81
C PRO A 9 5.42 -10.14 -2.15
N ASP A 10 5.02 -11.36 -1.78
CA ASP A 10 5.71 -12.58 -2.17
C ASP A 10 5.13 -13.09 -3.48
N ALA A 11 5.92 -13.07 -4.56
CA ALA A 11 5.51 -13.59 -5.86
C ALA A 11 5.14 -15.07 -5.88
N ALA A 12 5.56 -15.87 -4.89
CA ALA A 12 5.16 -17.26 -4.77
C ALA A 12 3.78 -17.43 -4.12
N LYS A 13 3.27 -16.41 -3.41
CA LYS A 13 1.99 -16.50 -2.72
C LYS A 13 0.84 -16.27 -3.69
N ARG A 14 -0.08 -17.24 -3.74
CA ARG A 14 -1.30 -17.12 -4.56
C ARG A 14 -2.17 -16.00 -4.00
N GLN A 15 -2.47 -15.04 -4.85
CA GLN A 15 -3.34 -13.92 -4.50
C GLN A 15 -4.80 -14.25 -4.80
N ASN A 16 -5.70 -13.55 -4.10
CA ASN A 16 -7.11 -13.63 -4.43
C ASN A 16 -7.38 -12.89 -5.74
N THR A 17 -7.99 -13.57 -6.71
CA THR A 17 -8.27 -13.02 -8.04
C THR A 17 -9.32 -11.93 -8.03
N ASP A 18 -10.10 -11.85 -6.95
CA ASP A 18 -11.13 -10.83 -6.77
C ASP A 18 -10.57 -9.55 -6.11
N ASN A 19 -9.28 -9.54 -5.76
CA ASN A 19 -8.63 -8.34 -5.24
C ASN A 19 -8.32 -7.37 -6.37
N GLU A 20 -8.73 -6.12 -6.19
CA GLU A 20 -8.39 -5.01 -7.07
C GLU A 20 -7.73 -3.91 -6.26
N PHE A 21 -6.63 -3.38 -6.77
CA PHE A 21 -5.97 -2.21 -6.20
C PHE A 21 -5.45 -1.38 -7.37
N ASN A 22 -6.03 -0.20 -7.56
CA ASN A 22 -5.84 0.62 -8.74
C ASN A 22 -5.42 2.03 -8.34
N TRP A 23 -4.57 2.66 -9.15
CA TRP A 23 -4.22 4.06 -8.96
C TRP A 23 -3.90 4.76 -10.28
N THR A 24 -4.01 6.08 -10.26
CA THR A 24 -3.41 6.97 -11.25
C THR A 24 -2.31 7.76 -10.57
N VAL A 25 -1.44 8.36 -11.38
CA VAL A 25 -0.36 9.23 -10.90
C VAL A 25 -0.51 10.58 -11.59
N ASN A 26 -0.50 11.65 -10.80
CA ASN A 26 -0.43 13.03 -11.28
C ASN A 26 -1.61 13.43 -12.17
N GLY A 27 -2.80 12.91 -11.89
CA GLY A 27 -4.00 13.16 -12.69
C GLY A 27 -3.97 12.54 -14.08
N SER A 28 -3.05 11.61 -14.35
CA SER A 28 -3.01 10.85 -15.59
C SER A 28 -4.31 10.04 -15.78
N PRO A 29 -4.86 9.95 -17.01
CA PRO A 29 -6.00 9.09 -17.28
C PRO A 29 -5.62 7.60 -17.31
N VAL A 30 -4.33 7.27 -17.29
CA VAL A 30 -3.85 5.89 -17.30
C VAL A 30 -3.98 5.30 -15.90
N VAL A 31 -4.89 4.35 -15.76
CA VAL A 31 -5.05 3.55 -14.54
C VAL A 31 -4.00 2.46 -14.51
N ILE A 32 -3.29 2.36 -13.40
CA ILE A 32 -2.35 1.29 -13.09
C ILE A 32 -3.07 0.34 -12.13
N THR A 33 -3.15 -0.92 -12.51
CA THR A 33 -3.71 -2.00 -11.68
C THR A 33 -2.57 -2.78 -11.05
N ALA A 34 -2.66 -3.01 -9.74
CA ALA A 34 -1.69 -3.84 -9.04
C ALA A 34 -1.63 -5.24 -9.66
N GLU A 35 -0.42 -5.70 -9.94
CA GLU A 35 -0.14 -7.10 -10.25
C GLU A 35 -0.14 -7.94 -8.96
N GLN A 36 0.15 -7.28 -7.83
CA GLN A 36 0.23 -7.91 -6.52
C GLN A 36 -0.42 -7.04 -5.44
N THR A 37 -1.24 -7.66 -4.60
CA THR A 37 -1.85 -7.06 -3.41
C THR A 37 -1.43 -7.79 -2.13
N VAL A 38 -1.44 -7.07 -1.00
CA VAL A 38 -1.34 -7.66 0.35
C VAL A 38 -2.41 -7.02 1.22
N PHE A 39 -3.21 -7.84 1.90
CA PHE A 39 -4.18 -7.37 2.87
C PHE A 39 -4.26 -8.32 4.05
N GLY A 40 -3.93 -7.85 5.25
CA GLY A 40 -3.90 -8.71 6.43
C GLY A 40 -3.75 -7.99 7.75
N HIS A 41 -3.98 -8.74 8.83
CA HIS A 41 -3.80 -8.26 10.20
C HIS A 41 -2.42 -8.67 10.71
N LEU A 42 -1.63 -7.67 11.12
CA LEU A 42 -0.39 -7.85 11.86
C LEU A 42 -0.71 -8.00 13.35
N THR A 43 -0.95 -9.24 13.80
CA THR A 43 -1.46 -9.54 15.15
C THR A 43 -0.59 -8.97 16.27
N HIS A 44 0.73 -8.94 16.07
CA HIS A 44 1.68 -8.46 17.07
C HIS A 44 1.62 -6.94 17.27
N GLU A 45 1.27 -6.22 16.21
CA GLU A 45 1.26 -4.75 16.16
C GLU A 45 -0.15 -4.16 16.29
N LYS A 46 -1.19 -5.00 16.20
CA LYS A 46 -2.58 -4.56 16.10
C LYS A 46 -2.75 -3.54 14.98
N LEU A 47 -2.26 -3.89 13.79
CA LEU A 47 -2.37 -3.07 12.58
C LEU A 47 -2.93 -3.88 11.42
N TRP A 48 -3.79 -3.26 10.63
CA TRP A 48 -4.09 -3.74 9.29
C TRP A 48 -3.05 -3.24 8.31
N LEU A 49 -2.54 -4.14 7.47
CA LEU A 49 -1.64 -3.84 6.37
C LEU A 49 -2.42 -3.87 5.05
N PHE A 50 -2.22 -2.86 4.23
CA PHE A 50 -2.71 -2.76 2.86
C PHE A 50 -1.54 -2.48 1.94
N MET A 51 -1.48 -3.19 0.82
CA MET A 51 -0.47 -2.96 -0.20
C MET A 51 -1.00 -3.29 -1.59
N GLY A 52 -0.59 -2.49 -2.57
CA GLY A 52 -0.72 -2.79 -3.99
C GLY A 52 0.59 -2.44 -4.72
N SER A 53 1.02 -3.30 -5.65
CA SER A 53 2.25 -3.09 -6.40
C SER A 53 2.20 -3.58 -7.83
N VAL A 54 3.04 -2.98 -8.67
CA VAL A 54 3.47 -3.51 -9.97
C VAL A 54 4.97 -3.79 -9.91
N GLY A 55 5.41 -4.77 -10.70
CA GLY A 55 6.77 -5.26 -10.65
C GLY A 55 7.12 -5.97 -9.34
N HIS A 56 8.38 -6.38 -9.22
CA HIS A 56 8.84 -7.17 -8.09
C HIS A 56 10.28 -6.81 -7.69
N THR A 57 10.62 -7.02 -6.41
CA THR A 57 11.97 -6.75 -5.89
C THR A 57 13.04 -7.57 -6.60
N SER A 58 12.75 -8.84 -6.93
CA SER A 58 13.68 -9.71 -7.68
C SER A 58 13.93 -9.24 -9.12
N GLN A 59 12.96 -8.56 -9.73
CA GLN A 59 13.05 -7.98 -11.07
C GLN A 59 13.57 -6.54 -11.07
N ARG A 60 13.77 -5.94 -9.89
CA ARG A 60 14.31 -4.57 -9.69
C ARG A 60 13.46 -3.48 -10.34
N ASN A 61 12.15 -3.71 -10.45
CA ASN A 61 11.19 -2.79 -11.05
C ASN A 61 9.97 -2.53 -10.13
N LEU A 62 10.06 -2.87 -8.84
CA LEU A 62 8.99 -2.63 -7.87
C LEU A 62 8.56 -1.15 -7.89
N PHE A 63 7.25 -0.95 -7.96
CA PHE A 63 6.54 0.28 -7.66
C PHE A 63 5.32 -0.09 -6.82
N ALA A 64 5.23 0.41 -5.60
CA ALA A 64 4.17 0.00 -4.67
C ALA A 64 3.70 1.13 -3.75
N PHE A 65 2.44 1.03 -3.34
CA PHE A 65 1.89 1.78 -2.21
C PHE A 65 1.56 0.83 -1.08
N GLN A 66 1.95 1.21 0.13
CA GLN A 66 1.71 0.47 1.36
C GLN A 66 1.17 1.42 2.42
N PHE A 67 0.18 1.01 3.18
CA PHE A 67 -0.29 1.77 4.33
C PHE A 67 -0.84 0.90 5.44
N PHE A 68 -0.92 1.49 6.62
CA PHE A 68 -1.41 0.83 7.83
C PHE A 68 -2.54 1.63 8.48
N ILE A 69 -3.52 0.92 9.04
CA ILE A 69 -4.48 1.50 9.98
C ILE A 69 -4.52 0.67 11.26
N PRO A 70 -4.89 1.28 12.41
CA PRO A 70 -5.06 0.53 13.65
C PRO A 70 -6.09 -0.58 13.54
N TYR A 71 -5.79 -1.74 14.13
CA TYR A 71 -6.79 -2.74 14.48
C TYR A 71 -7.36 -2.36 15.85
N ILE A 72 -8.68 -2.17 15.91
CA ILE A 72 -9.40 -1.82 17.15
C ILE A 72 -10.10 -3.06 17.69
N ASP A 73 -11.05 -3.58 16.91
CA ASP A 73 -11.86 -4.75 17.21
C ASP A 73 -12.38 -5.38 15.90
N GLU A 74 -13.36 -6.28 16.02
CA GLU A 74 -13.98 -6.96 14.89
C GLU A 74 -15.20 -6.21 14.31
N ASN A 75 -15.51 -5.00 14.78
CA ASN A 75 -16.65 -4.24 14.28
C ASN A 75 -16.33 -3.61 12.91
N PRO A 76 -17.31 -3.52 12.00
CA PRO A 76 -17.13 -2.81 10.74
C PRO A 76 -16.75 -1.33 10.95
N ILE A 77 -15.85 -0.85 10.10
CA ILE A 77 -15.36 0.53 10.07
C ILE A 77 -15.81 1.14 8.73
N ASP A 78 -16.39 2.34 8.78
CA ASP A 78 -16.67 3.19 7.62
C ASP A 78 -16.25 4.61 7.99
N THR A 79 -15.05 5.02 7.58
CA THR A 79 -14.45 6.27 8.05
C THR A 79 -13.37 6.81 7.12
N ILE A 80 -12.86 8.00 7.45
CA ILE A 80 -11.76 8.65 6.75
C ILE A 80 -10.58 8.79 7.71
N TYR A 81 -9.39 8.37 7.28
CA TYR A 81 -8.14 8.51 8.00
C TYR A 81 -7.21 9.51 7.31
N GLU A 82 -6.59 10.36 8.12
CA GLU A 82 -5.41 11.15 7.75
C GLU A 82 -4.15 10.36 8.14
N LEU A 83 -3.58 9.63 7.19
CA LEU A 83 -2.48 8.71 7.41
C LEU A 83 -1.12 9.41 7.50
N GLY A 84 -0.94 10.49 6.73
CA GLY A 84 0.35 11.16 6.59
C GLY A 84 1.50 10.16 6.38
N SER A 85 2.44 10.12 7.31
CA SER A 85 3.62 9.25 7.25
C SER A 85 3.35 7.73 7.29
N LEU A 86 2.13 7.29 7.62
CA LEU A 86 1.73 5.88 7.59
C LEU A 86 1.44 5.37 6.18
N PHE A 87 1.27 6.29 5.21
CA PHE A 87 1.20 5.96 3.80
C PHE A 87 2.60 6.04 3.18
N LYS A 88 3.03 4.97 2.54
CA LYS A 88 4.39 4.81 2.02
C LYS A 88 4.37 4.48 0.53
N TYR A 89 5.29 5.10 -0.19
CA TYR A 89 5.65 4.72 -1.55
C TYR A 89 6.96 3.94 -1.52
N HIS A 90 6.98 2.77 -2.18
CA HIS A 90 8.15 1.92 -2.29
C HIS A 90 8.53 1.81 -3.76
N HIS A 91 9.82 2.00 -4.08
CA HIS A 91 10.29 1.69 -5.41
C HIS A 91 11.72 1.17 -5.46
N SER A 92 12.00 0.42 -6.52
CA SER A 92 13.34 -0.08 -6.78
C SER A 92 14.31 1.04 -7.10
N ILE A 93 15.53 0.90 -6.58
CA ILE A 93 16.69 1.75 -6.86
C ILE A 93 17.92 0.87 -7.12
N ALA A 94 18.92 1.43 -7.78
CA ALA A 94 20.23 0.80 -7.95
C ALA A 94 21.24 1.48 -7.03
N GLY A 95 21.92 0.68 -6.20
CA GLY A 95 23.07 1.10 -5.41
C GLY A 95 24.39 0.98 -6.17
N PRO A 96 25.53 1.18 -5.48
CA PRO A 96 26.85 1.00 -6.07
C PRO A 96 27.00 -0.37 -6.75
N ALA A 97 27.68 -0.39 -7.89
CA ALA A 97 27.85 -1.59 -8.73
C ALA A 97 26.54 -2.28 -9.15
N GLY A 98 25.41 -1.56 -9.15
CA GLY A 98 24.11 -2.12 -9.55
C GLY A 98 23.48 -3.04 -8.51
N GLN A 99 23.88 -2.94 -7.24
CA GLN A 99 23.25 -3.65 -6.12
C GLN A 99 21.77 -3.25 -6.04
N PRO A 100 20.81 -4.19 -6.01
CA PRO A 100 19.40 -3.84 -5.85
C PRO A 100 19.14 -3.25 -4.47
N GLY A 101 18.34 -2.18 -4.43
CA GLY A 101 17.83 -1.58 -3.21
C GLY A 101 16.39 -1.17 -3.38
N ILE A 102 15.70 -0.96 -2.25
CA ILE A 102 14.37 -0.36 -2.23
C ILE A 102 14.47 0.95 -1.49
N ARG A 103 13.90 1.99 -2.09
CA ARG A 103 13.65 3.25 -1.40
C ARG A 103 12.22 3.27 -0.89
N VAL A 104 12.07 3.70 0.36
CA VAL A 104 10.78 3.93 1.01
C VAL A 104 10.63 5.43 1.24
N VAL A 105 9.51 5.98 0.80
CA VAL A 105 9.20 7.40 0.91
C VAL A 105 7.89 7.53 1.65
N SER A 106 7.91 8.25 2.77
CA SER A 106 6.70 8.56 3.54
C SER A 106 5.94 9.69 2.87
N ALA A 107 4.62 9.58 2.80
CA ALA A 107 3.79 10.69 2.37
C ALA A 107 3.83 11.83 3.39
N VAL A 108 3.69 13.06 2.90
CA VAL A 108 3.50 14.26 3.71
C VAL A 108 2.04 14.35 4.15
N ARG A 109 1.13 14.09 3.23
CA ARG A 109 -0.30 13.95 3.47
C ARG A 109 -0.80 12.72 2.75
N ALA A 110 -1.74 12.03 3.38
CA ALA A 110 -2.44 10.94 2.75
C ALA A 110 -3.80 10.80 3.41
N GLU A 111 -4.85 10.86 2.60
CA GLU A 111 -6.22 10.66 3.03
C GLU A 111 -6.68 9.29 2.53
N LEU A 112 -7.33 8.53 3.41
CA LEU A 112 -7.90 7.21 3.12
C LEU A 112 -9.36 7.20 3.54
N ALA A 113 -10.28 7.10 2.59
CA ALA A 113 -11.68 6.76 2.88
C ALA A 113 -11.82 5.24 2.78
N ILE A 114 -12.28 4.58 3.84
CA ILE A 114 -12.28 3.11 3.93
C ILE A 114 -13.56 2.56 4.53
N LYS A 115 -14.01 1.45 3.94
CA LYS A 115 -14.95 0.49 4.50
C LYS A 115 -14.20 -0.81 4.77
N LEU A 116 -14.08 -1.21 6.03
CA LEU A 116 -13.39 -2.43 6.45
C LEU A 116 -14.35 -3.26 7.29
N ASN A 117 -14.54 -4.52 6.94
CA ASN A 117 -15.20 -5.51 7.77
C ASN A 117 -14.16 -6.53 8.26
N PRO A 118 -13.65 -6.38 9.50
CA PRO A 118 -12.67 -7.28 10.08
C PRO A 118 -13.12 -8.76 10.09
N ALA A 119 -14.37 -9.00 10.48
CA ALA A 119 -14.91 -10.35 10.65
C ALA A 119 -15.05 -11.10 9.33
N GLU A 120 -15.43 -10.39 8.26
CA GLU A 120 -15.48 -10.94 6.90
C GLU A 120 -14.11 -10.92 6.21
N GLY A 121 -13.16 -10.16 6.74
CA GLY A 121 -11.85 -9.96 6.11
C GLY A 121 -11.98 -9.26 4.76
N THR A 122 -12.85 -8.26 4.64
CA THR A 122 -13.06 -7.51 3.40
C THR A 122 -12.81 -6.03 3.62
N ALA A 123 -12.21 -5.36 2.64
CA ALA A 123 -11.98 -3.93 2.70
C ALA A 123 -12.14 -3.29 1.32
N SER A 124 -12.74 -2.12 1.27
CA SER A 124 -12.76 -1.27 0.09
C SER A 124 -12.54 0.18 0.45
N GLY A 125 -12.01 0.96 -0.47
CA GLY A 125 -11.72 2.35 -0.18
C GLY A 125 -11.09 3.11 -1.32
N THR A 126 -10.86 4.39 -1.06
CA THR A 126 -10.11 5.28 -1.93
C THR A 126 -9.02 5.97 -1.13
N PHE A 127 -7.93 6.31 -1.82
CA PHE A 127 -6.85 7.05 -1.21
C PHE A 127 -6.34 8.15 -2.14
N ASN A 128 -5.75 9.17 -1.55
CA ASN A 128 -4.92 10.13 -2.23
C ASN A 128 -3.71 10.45 -1.34
N ALA A 129 -2.57 10.78 -1.94
CA ALA A 129 -1.38 11.15 -1.18
C ALA A 129 -0.54 12.22 -1.88
N THR A 130 0.28 12.90 -1.09
CA THR A 130 1.28 13.85 -1.57
C THR A 130 2.63 13.57 -0.91
N PHE A 131 3.72 13.81 -1.63
CA PHE A 131 5.07 13.58 -1.16
C PHE A 131 5.89 14.88 -1.25
N SER A 132 7.10 14.88 -0.68
CA SER A 132 8.02 16.03 -0.68
C SER A 132 9.34 15.72 -1.39
N GLY A 133 10.14 16.76 -1.62
CA GLY A 133 11.47 16.63 -2.22
C GLY A 133 11.37 16.21 -3.69
N GLU A 134 12.21 15.29 -4.12
CA GLU A 134 12.21 14.79 -5.50
C GLU A 134 10.92 14.05 -5.90
N TYR A 135 10.09 13.65 -4.91
CA TYR A 135 8.80 13.03 -5.14
C TYR A 135 7.63 14.01 -5.07
N SER A 136 7.87 15.32 -4.98
CA SER A 136 6.80 16.32 -4.90
C SER A 136 5.89 16.33 -6.12
N ALA A 137 6.34 15.79 -7.25
CA ALA A 137 5.50 15.62 -8.42
C ALA A 137 4.55 14.43 -8.30
N LEU A 138 4.84 13.43 -7.45
CA LEU A 138 4.08 12.20 -7.28
C LEU A 138 2.81 12.46 -6.45
N HIS A 139 1.66 12.37 -7.10
CA HIS A 139 0.34 12.55 -6.50
C HIS A 139 -0.55 11.36 -6.86
N PRO A 140 -0.44 10.23 -6.15
CA PRO A 140 -1.26 9.08 -6.45
C PRO A 140 -2.68 9.30 -5.95
N GLN A 141 -3.63 8.82 -6.73
CA GLN A 141 -5.04 8.71 -6.37
C GLN A 141 -5.50 7.33 -6.77
N GLY A 142 -6.16 6.61 -5.87
CA GLY A 142 -6.50 5.23 -6.13
C GLY A 142 -7.71 4.73 -5.37
N SER A 143 -8.07 3.50 -5.70
CA SER A 143 -9.14 2.74 -5.07
C SER A 143 -8.74 1.28 -4.93
N PHE A 144 -9.36 0.60 -3.99
CA PHE A 144 -9.14 -0.82 -3.78
C PHE A 144 -10.40 -1.53 -3.31
N THR A 145 -10.45 -2.82 -3.60
CA THR A 145 -11.36 -3.81 -3.03
C THR A 145 -10.52 -5.05 -2.75
N LEU A 146 -10.39 -5.44 -1.49
CA LEU A 146 -9.48 -6.48 -1.05
C LEU A 146 -10.19 -7.48 -0.14
N ILE A 147 -9.80 -8.74 -0.28
CA ILE A 147 -10.13 -9.85 0.59
C ILE A 147 -8.85 -10.28 1.28
N LYS A 148 -8.95 -10.48 2.59
CA LYS A 148 -7.84 -10.77 3.49
C LYS A 148 -7.09 -12.02 3.02
N ASP A 149 -5.76 -11.90 2.98
CA ASP A 149 -4.88 -13.00 2.63
C ASP A 149 -4.96 -14.11 3.68
N ARG A 150 -4.98 -15.36 3.20
CA ARG A 150 -4.94 -16.55 4.04
C ARG A 150 -3.52 -16.91 4.48
#